data_AF-A9EBD3-F1
#
_entry.id   AF-A9EBD3-F1
#
_cell.length_a   1.000
_cell.length_b   1.000
_cell.length_c   1.000
_cell.angle_alpha   90.00
_cell.angle_beta   90.00
_cell.angle_gamma   90.00
#
_symmetry.space_group_name_H-M   'P 1'
#
loop_
_entity.id
_entity.type
_entity.pdbx_description
1 polymer ?
#
loop_
_entity_poly.entity_id
_entity_poly.type
_entity_poly.pdbx_seq_one_letter_code
_entity_poly.pdbx_strand_id
1 'polypeptide(L)'
;MACNEGIKLIASKKQTIVQGIKSATPYTNYLFEITLDDTVNLTIDSVIVYDSNRCMKVNHYLSKKTTANKVALHAAIKEGNYTLLDNCNASAEKVMVHYKINTKSRKIKISSFEEETVTRR
;
A
#
# COMPACT_ATOMS: atom_id res chain seq x y z
N MET A 1 15.05 -26.47 -8.94
CA MET A 1 13.59 -26.20 -8.99
C MET A 1 13.33 -24.96 -8.14
N ALA A 2 13.17 -23.80 -8.77
CA ALA A 2 12.90 -22.55 -8.07
C ALA A 2 11.39 -22.47 -7.83
N CYS A 3 10.95 -22.73 -6.59
CA CYS A 3 9.60 -22.39 -6.18
C CYS A 3 9.42 -20.88 -6.36
N ASN A 4 8.63 -20.49 -7.34
CA ASN A 4 8.08 -19.15 -7.43
C ASN A 4 7.13 -18.98 -6.23
N GLU A 5 7.69 -18.61 -5.08
CA GLU A 5 6.94 -18.08 -3.92
C GLU A 5 6.42 -16.67 -4.28
N GLY A 6 5.66 -16.62 -5.37
CA GLY A 6 5.37 -15.45 -6.18
C GLY A 6 4.17 -14.75 -5.62
N ILE A 7 4.41 -13.72 -4.81
CA ILE A 7 3.38 -12.76 -4.50
C ILE A 7 2.93 -12.11 -5.83
N LYS A 8 1.62 -12.01 -6.06
CA LYS A 8 1.05 -11.38 -7.25
C LYS A 8 0.16 -10.22 -6.84
N LEU A 9 0.39 -9.07 -7.44
CA LEU A 9 -0.54 -7.95 -7.37
C LEU A 9 -1.75 -8.29 -8.24
N ILE A 10 -2.94 -8.26 -7.64
CA ILE A 10 -4.21 -8.47 -8.36
C ILE A 10 -4.80 -7.14 -8.78
N ALA A 11 -4.84 -6.20 -7.83
CA ALA A 11 -5.42 -4.89 -8.04
C ALA A 11 -4.62 -3.85 -7.27
N SER A 12 -4.52 -2.67 -7.85
CA SER A 12 -3.94 -1.49 -7.24
C SER A 12 -4.77 -0.27 -7.63
N LYS A 13 -5.24 0.44 -6.62
CA LYS A 13 -6.09 1.61 -6.80
C LYS A 13 -5.57 2.76 -5.94
N LYS A 14 -5.56 3.95 -6.52
CA LYS A 14 -5.25 5.21 -5.87
C LYS A 14 -6.53 6.03 -5.82
N GLN A 15 -7.05 6.25 -4.61
CA GLN A 15 -8.28 7.00 -4.40
C GLN A 15 -7.96 8.36 -3.78
N THR A 16 -8.42 9.43 -4.42
CA THR A 16 -8.44 10.76 -3.81
C THR A 16 -9.75 10.93 -3.05
N ILE A 17 -9.68 11.11 -1.73
CA ILE A 17 -10.84 11.31 -0.87
C ILE A 17 -11.06 12.80 -0.65
N VAL A 18 -12.19 13.31 -1.14
CA VAL A 18 -12.67 14.66 -0.87
C VAL A 18 -13.79 14.58 0.15
N GLN A 19 -13.58 15.19 1.31
CA GLN A 19 -14.61 15.24 2.35
C GLN A 19 -15.57 16.40 2.09
N GLY A 20 -16.86 16.21 2.39
CA GLY A 20 -17.91 17.22 2.25
C GLY A 20 -17.81 18.36 3.26
N ILE A 21 -16.90 18.24 4.22
CA ILE A 21 -16.58 19.28 5.21
C ILE A 21 -15.58 20.25 4.58
N LYS A 22 -15.97 21.52 4.41
CA LYS A 22 -15.13 22.57 3.76
C LYS A 22 -13.72 22.74 4.36
N SER A 23 -13.54 22.46 5.65
CA SER A 23 -12.25 22.59 6.34
C SER A 23 -11.35 21.36 6.21
N ALA A 24 -11.85 20.25 5.68
CA ALA A 24 -11.09 19.02 5.60
C ALA A 24 -10.24 18.98 4.32
N THR A 25 -8.91 18.90 4.49
CA THR A 25 -8.00 18.71 3.37
C THR A 25 -8.22 17.34 2.73
N PRO A 26 -8.28 17.26 1.38
CA PRO A 26 -8.32 15.99 0.67
C PRO A 26 -7.12 15.11 1.05
N TYR A 27 -7.32 13.79 1.02
CA TYR A 27 -6.24 12.84 1.31
C TYR A 27 -6.30 11.65 0.37
N THR A 28 -5.20 10.93 0.24
CA THR A 28 -5.08 9.82 -0.71
C THR A 28 -5.11 8.48 0.01
N ASN A 29 -5.94 7.56 -0.47
CA ASN A 29 -5.86 6.15 -0.11
C ASN A 29 -5.16 5.40 -1.23
N TYR A 30 -4.28 4.49 -0.85
CA TYR A 30 -3.81 3.43 -1.72
C TYR A 30 -4.40 2.11 -1.27
N LEU A 31 -5.13 1.47 -2.17
CA LEU A 31 -5.78 0.17 -1.98
C LEU A 31 -5.06 -0.86 -2.83
N PHE A 32 -4.69 -1.99 -2.24
CA PHE A 32 -4.01 -3.07 -2.92
C PHE A 32 -4.71 -4.38 -2.62
N GLU A 33 -4.86 -5.23 -3.63
CA GLU A 33 -5.12 -6.64 -3.44
C GLU A 33 -3.93 -7.44 -3.90
N ILE A 34 -3.46 -8.31 -3.02
CA ILE A 34 -2.28 -9.12 -3.24
C ILE A 34 -2.64 -10.57 -2.96
N THR A 35 -2.22 -11.49 -3.83
CA THR A 35 -2.35 -12.93 -3.61
C THR A 35 -1.00 -13.60 -3.48
N LEU A 36 -1.00 -14.69 -2.73
CA LEU A 36 0.09 -15.64 -2.64
C LEU A 36 -0.33 -16.88 -3.41
N ASP A 37 0.61 -17.50 -4.13
CA ASP A 37 0.33 -18.77 -4.79
C ASP A 37 0.23 -19.93 -3.76
N ASP A 38 0.88 -19.82 -2.60
CA ASP A 38 0.90 -20.84 -1.54
C ASP A 38 0.23 -20.39 -0.22
N THR A 39 -0.27 -21.35 0.58
CA THR A 39 -0.85 -21.20 1.94
C THR A 39 0.22 -20.90 3.01
N VAL A 40 1.03 -19.87 2.77
CA VAL A 40 2.10 -19.45 3.68
C VAL A 40 1.70 -18.25 4.53
N ASN A 41 2.25 -18.21 5.75
CA ASN A 41 2.02 -17.11 6.66
C ASN A 41 2.69 -15.83 6.13
N LEU A 42 1.86 -14.93 5.60
CA LEU A 42 2.27 -13.60 5.20
C LEU A 42 2.00 -12.58 6.31
N THR A 43 3.03 -11.80 6.61
CA THR A 43 2.96 -10.65 7.50
C THR A 43 3.46 -9.44 6.74
N ILE A 44 2.67 -8.36 6.71
CA ILE A 44 3.15 -7.07 6.22
C ILE A 44 3.96 -6.43 7.33
N ASP A 45 5.17 -5.97 7.03
CA ASP A 45 6.03 -5.26 7.98
C ASP A 45 5.82 -3.75 7.87
N SER A 46 5.77 -3.22 6.64
CA SER A 46 5.57 -1.79 6.42
C SER A 46 5.13 -1.48 5.00
N VAL A 47 4.50 -0.30 4.85
CA VAL A 47 4.12 0.25 3.56
C VAL A 47 4.75 1.63 3.42
N ILE A 48 5.48 1.85 2.32
CA ILE A 48 6.15 3.11 2.03
C ILE A 48 5.62 3.64 0.70
N VAL A 49 5.05 4.83 0.74
CA VAL A 49 4.59 5.56 -0.44
C VAL A 49 5.66 6.54 -0.86
N TYR A 50 6.02 6.49 -2.14
CA TYR A 50 6.91 7.43 -2.81
C TYR A 50 6.03 8.29 -3.70
N ASP A 51 6.01 9.59 -3.45
CA ASP A 51 5.28 10.58 -4.25
C ASP A 51 6.15 11.82 -4.41
N SER A 52 6.59 12.07 -5.64
CA SER A 52 7.15 13.35 -6.11
C SER A 52 8.00 14.10 -5.06
N ASN A 53 9.22 13.60 -4.80
CA ASN A 53 10.18 14.07 -3.77
C ASN A 53 9.82 13.81 -2.30
N ARG A 54 8.73 13.13 -1.98
CA ARG A 54 8.37 12.73 -0.62
C ARG A 54 8.31 11.23 -0.50
N CYS A 55 8.76 10.74 0.64
CA CYS A 55 8.58 9.35 1.03
C CYS A 55 7.89 9.29 2.37
N MET A 56 6.80 8.55 2.39
CA MET A 56 5.86 8.51 3.49
C MET A 56 5.73 7.07 3.94
N LYS A 57 6.25 6.75 5.12
CA LYS A 57 5.99 5.47 5.77
C LYS A 57 4.63 5.55 6.42
N VAL A 58 3.72 4.67 6.02
CA VAL A 58 2.38 4.60 6.59
C VAL A 58 2.48 4.08 8.03
N ASN A 59 1.93 4.82 8.98
CA ASN A 59 1.97 4.47 10.41
C ASN A 59 1.00 3.33 10.71
N HIS A 60 -0.22 3.43 10.18
CA HIS A 60 -1.24 2.38 10.28
C HIS A 60 -1.87 2.09 8.92
N TYR A 61 -1.91 0.81 8.56
CA TYR A 61 -2.64 0.28 7.41
C TYR A 61 -3.65 -0.76 7.89
N LEU A 62 -4.78 -0.83 7.20
CA LEU A 62 -5.73 -1.91 7.41
C LEU A 62 -5.36 -3.06 6.50
N SER A 63 -5.15 -4.24 7.07
CA SER A 63 -4.98 -5.48 6.32
C SER A 63 -6.15 -6.41 6.60
N LYS A 64 -6.88 -6.80 5.55
CA LYS A 64 -7.96 -7.80 5.65
C LYS A 64 -7.57 -9.02 4.83
N LYS A 65 -7.46 -10.17 5.48
CA LYS A 65 -7.41 -11.46 4.77
C LYS A 65 -8.77 -11.67 4.11
N THR A 66 -8.79 -11.74 2.78
CA THR A 66 -10.04 -11.99 2.02
C THR A 66 -10.20 -13.47 1.72
N THR A 67 -9.09 -14.21 1.57
CA THR A 67 -9.05 -15.67 1.54
C THR A 67 -7.79 -16.18 2.26
N ALA A 68 -7.55 -17.50 2.27
CA ALA A 68 -6.33 -18.09 2.81
C ALA A 68 -5.05 -17.48 2.19
N ASN A 69 -5.13 -17.08 0.91
CA ASN A 69 -3.99 -16.63 0.14
C ASN A 69 -4.10 -15.18 -0.36
N LYS A 70 -5.27 -14.53 -0.23
CA LYS A 70 -5.46 -13.12 -0.61
C LYS A 70 -5.48 -12.19 0.60
N VAL A 71 -4.76 -11.08 0.47
CA VAL A 71 -4.77 -9.97 1.43
C VAL A 71 -5.10 -8.68 0.70
N ALA A 72 -6.15 -8.01 1.19
CA ALA A 72 -6.44 -6.64 0.85
C ALA A 72 -5.72 -5.71 1.84
N LEU A 73 -5.01 -4.72 1.31
CA LEU A 73 -4.29 -3.70 2.06
C LEU A 73 -4.86 -2.32 1.74
N HIS A 74 -5.10 -1.55 2.78
CA HIS A 74 -5.52 -0.17 2.69
C HIS A 74 -4.56 0.70 3.47
N ALA A 75 -3.79 1.49 2.72
CA ALA A 75 -2.87 2.48 3.23
C ALA A 75 -3.43 3.89 3.00
N ALA A 76 -3.73 4.63 4.06
CA ALA A 76 -4.23 6.00 3.96
C ALA A 76 -3.10 6.99 4.24
N ILE A 77 -2.79 7.85 3.26
CA ILE A 77 -1.90 9.01 3.43
C ILE A 77 -2.76 10.20 3.85
N LYS A 78 -3.14 10.17 5.12
CA LYS A 78 -3.82 11.27 5.82
C LYS A 78 -2.86 11.86 6.85
N GLU A 79 -2.97 13.14 7.13
CA GLU A 79 -2.25 13.79 8.22
C GLU A 79 -2.36 12.97 9.53
N GLY A 80 -1.23 12.78 10.19
CA GLY A 80 -1.10 11.94 11.39
C GLY A 80 -0.96 10.43 11.13
N ASN A 81 -1.25 9.93 9.92
CA ASN A 81 -1.15 8.50 9.58
C ASN A 81 0.09 8.12 8.75
N TYR A 82 1.06 9.03 8.62
CA TYR A 82 2.33 8.73 7.99
C TYR A 82 3.47 9.48 8.67
N THR A 83 4.68 8.94 8.51
CA THR A 83 5.93 9.58 8.89
C THR A 83 6.73 9.88 7.62
N LEU A 84 7.23 11.12 7.49
CA LEU A 84 8.13 11.49 6.40
C LEU A 84 9.49 10.82 6.63
N LEU A 85 10.02 10.21 5.58
CA LEU A 85 11.36 9.63 5.58
C LEU A 85 12.34 10.62 4.96
N ASP A 86 13.39 10.96 5.71
CA ASP A 86 14.48 11.80 5.22
C ASP A 86 15.29 11.09 4.11
N ASN A 87 15.97 11.88 3.28
CA ASN A 87 16.93 11.41 2.25
C ASN A 87 16.35 10.39 1.26
N CYS A 88 15.09 10.58 0.88
CA CYS A 88 14.43 9.69 -0.05
C CYS A 88 14.37 10.28 -1.46
N ASN A 89 15.06 9.64 -2.40
CA ASN A 89 15.02 10.05 -3.81
C ASN A 89 13.81 9.41 -4.51
N ALA A 90 12.66 10.09 -4.45
CA ALA A 90 11.43 9.66 -5.12
C ALA A 90 11.28 10.34 -6.48
N SER A 91 11.89 9.75 -7.52
CA SER A 91 11.79 10.25 -8.90
C SER A 91 10.46 9.91 -9.60
N ALA A 92 9.71 8.93 -9.08
CA ALA A 92 8.42 8.50 -9.64
C ALA A 92 7.50 7.96 -8.55
N GLU A 93 6.19 8.13 -8.74
CA GLU A 93 5.18 7.60 -7.83
C GLU A 93 5.25 6.07 -7.79
N LYS A 94 5.36 5.51 -6.57
CA LYS A 94 5.31 4.07 -6.33
C LYS A 94 4.98 3.78 -4.87
N VAL A 95 4.42 2.60 -4.62
CA VAL A 95 4.28 2.06 -3.27
C VAL A 95 5.14 0.81 -3.14
N MET A 96 5.94 0.77 -2.08
CA MET A 96 6.69 -0.42 -1.68
C MET A 96 6.02 -1.03 -0.46
N VAL A 97 5.55 -2.26 -0.62
CA VAL A 97 5.03 -3.07 0.49
C VAL A 97 6.13 -4.04 0.89
N HIS A 98 6.62 -3.88 2.12
CA HIS A 98 7.58 -4.79 2.75
C HIS A 98 6.81 -5.85 3.53
N TYR A 99 7.12 -7.11 3.28
CA TYR A 99 6.40 -8.24 3.87
C TYR A 99 7.35 -9.41 4.15
N LYS A 100 6.92 -10.32 5.03
CA LYS A 100 7.61 -11.57 5.34
C LYS A 100 6.76 -12.75 4.91
N ILE A 101 7.42 -13.74 4.32
CA ILE A 101 6.89 -15.09 4.10
C ILE A 101 7.75 -16.04 4.91
N ASN A 102 7.16 -16.76 5.88
CA ASN A 102 7.86 -17.77 6.69
C ASN A 102 9.23 -17.28 7.19
N THR A 103 9.30 -16.06 7.72
CA THR A 103 10.51 -15.33 8.21
C THR A 103 11.39 -14.63 7.16
N LYS A 104 11.25 -14.90 5.87
CA LYS A 104 12.04 -14.23 4.82
C LYS A 104 11.43 -12.89 4.43
N SER A 105 12.16 -11.81 4.68
CA SER A 105 11.78 -10.46 4.26
C SER A 105 11.83 -10.31 2.74
N ARG A 106 10.78 -9.73 2.17
CA ARG A 106 10.61 -9.44 0.75
C ARG A 106 9.92 -8.09 0.57
N LYS A 107 9.89 -7.62 -0.67
CA LYS A 107 9.21 -6.39 -1.05
C LYS A 107 8.55 -6.52 -2.41
N ILE A 108 7.40 -5.90 -2.56
CA ILE A 108 6.73 -5.73 -3.85
C ILE A 108 6.67 -4.24 -4.17
N LYS A 109 7.03 -3.89 -5.40
CA LYS A 109 6.93 -2.53 -5.95
C LYS A 109 5.63 -2.44 -6.76
N ILE A 110 4.81 -1.46 -6.45
CA ILE A 110 3.58 -1.13 -7.17
C ILE A 110 3.76 0.27 -7.73
N SER A 111 3.67 0.43 -9.05
CA SER A 111 3.85 1.73 -9.71
C SER A 111 2.79 2.03 -10.77
N SER A 112 1.73 1.22 -10.81
CA SER A 112 0.58 1.43 -11.66
C SER A 112 -0.65 1.37 -10.78
N PHE A 113 -1.53 2.35 -10.91
CA PHE A 113 -2.73 2.48 -10.09
C PHE A 113 -3.91 2.84 -10.99
N GLU A 114 -5.06 2.20 -10.77
CA GLU A 114 -6.33 2.74 -11.21
C GLU A 114 -6.63 3.98 -10.36
N GLU A 115 -6.91 5.12 -11.01
CA GLU A 115 -7.23 6.36 -10.30
C GLU A 115 -8.75 6.49 -10.10
N GLU A 116 -9.15 6.86 -8.89
CA GLU A 116 -10.55 7.09 -8.53
C GLU A 116 -10.66 8.32 -7.62
N THR A 117 -11.73 9.11 -7.77
CA THR A 117 -12.04 10.19 -6.83
C THR A 117 -13.33 9.85 -6.10
N VAL A 118 -13.29 9.88 -4.77
CA VAL A 118 -14.44 9.58 -3.91
C VAL A 118 -14.79 10.82 -3.09
N THR A 119 -16.00 11.34 -3.31
CA THR A 119 -16.56 12.43 -2.51
C THR A 119 -17.43 11.84 -1.41
N ARG A 120 -17.04 12.03 -0.14
CA ARG A 120 -17.86 11.64 1.02
C ARG A 120 -18.67 12.83 1.49
N ARG A 121 -20.00 12.72 1.45
CA ARG A 121 -20.92 13.76 1.94
C ARG A 121 -21.07 13.70 3.44
#